data_AF-A0A0W0FNY5-F1
#
_entry.id   AF-A0A0W0FNY5-F1
#
_cell.length_a   1.000
_cell.length_b   1.000
_cell.length_c   1.000
_cell.angle_alpha   90.00
_cell.angle_beta   90.00
_cell.angle_gamma   90.00
#
_symmetry.space_group_name_H-M   'P 1'
#
loop_
_entity.id
_entity.type
_entity.pdbx_description
1 polymer ?
#
loop_
_entity_poly.entity_id
_entity_poly.type
_entity_poly.pdbx_seq_one_letter_code
_entity_poly.pdbx_strand_id
1 'polypeptide(L)' 'MCNPLFYTSHGEMLHSAEAEGLIPNTVCIGAPTELLTPRGEIPFIIKMIHKITEQAADKKSPEYM' A
#
# COMPACT_ATOMS: atom_id res chain seq x y z
N MET A 1 -9.29 -7.45 -2.18
CA MET A 1 -7.83 -7.55 -1.95
C MET A 1 -7.17 -6.28 -2.46
N CYS A 2 -6.09 -5.81 -1.84
CA CYS A 2 -5.32 -4.63 -2.26
C CYS A 2 -3.83 -5.00 -2.23
N ASN A 3 -3.09 -4.63 -3.27
CA ASN A 3 -1.64 -4.68 -3.28
C ASN A 3 -1.12 -3.33 -2.75
N PRO A 4 -0.71 -3.23 -1.48
CA PRO A 4 -0.19 -1.98 -0.95
C PRO A 4 1.11 -1.60 -1.66
N LEU A 5 1.35 -0.29 -1.74
CA LEU A 5 2.55 0.28 -2.31
C LEU A 5 3.67 0.16 -1.27
N PHE A 6 4.71 -0.63 -1.57
CA PHE A 6 5.67 -1.08 -0.57
C PHE A 6 6.74 -0.04 -0.23
N TYR A 7 7.22 0.73 -1.20
CA TYR A 7 8.40 1.58 -1.02
C TYR A 7 8.03 3.05 -0.78
N THR A 8 8.82 3.76 0.02
CA THR A 8 8.74 5.20 0.26
C THR A 8 9.37 6.03 -0.85
N SER A 9 10.35 5.45 -1.56
CA SER A 9 11.11 6.10 -2.63
C SER A 9 11.79 5.08 -3.55
N HIS A 10 12.22 5.54 -4.73
CA HIS A 10 13.06 4.73 -5.62
C HIS A 10 14.40 4.33 -4.97
N GLY A 11 14.96 5.18 -4.10
CA GLY A 11 16.22 4.89 -3.40
C GLY A 11 16.10 3.72 -2.44
N GLU A 12 14.99 3.66 -1.68
CA GLU A 12 14.69 2.51 -0.82
C GLU A 12 14.48 1.23 -1.63
N MET A 13 13.82 1.32 -2.79
CA MET A 13 13.61 0.18 -3.68
C MET A 13 14.94 -0.39 -4.20
N LEU A 14 15.87 0.48 -4.63
CA LEU A 14 17.20 0.06 -5.09
C LEU A 14 18.04 -0.51 -3.93
N HIS A 15 18.02 0.15 -2.77
CA HIS A 15 18.70 -0.34 -1.59
C HIS A 15 18.20 -1.72 -1.16
N SER A 16 16.88 -1.96 -1.22
CA SER A 16 16.29 -3.27 -0.97
C SER A 16 16.78 -4.30 -1.99
N ALA A 17 16.84 -3.96 -3.27
CA ALA A 17 17.34 -4.87 -4.31
C ALA A 17 18.83 -5.21 -4.15
N GLU A 18 19.64 -4.28 -3.64
CA GLU A 18 21.07 -4.51 -3.34
C GLU A 18 21.28 -5.33 -2.06
N ALA A 19 20.38 -5.23 -1.09
CA ALA A 19 20.44 -5.98 0.16
C ALA A 19 20.11 -7.47 -0.03
N GLU A 20 19.38 -7.82 -1.08
CA GLU A 20 19.11 -9.21 -1.46
C GLU A 20 20.40 -9.87 -1.97
N GLY A 21 20.83 -10.96 -1.33
CA GLY A 21 22.09 -11.66 -1.67
C GLY A 21 22.08 -12.39 -3.02
N LEU A 22 20.95 -12.37 -3.72
CA LEU A 22 20.76 -12.94 -5.05
C LEU A 22 20.15 -11.88 -5.96
N ILE A 23 20.55 -11.90 -7.23
CA ILE A 23 19.94 -11.04 -8.24
C ILE A 23 18.45 -11.44 -8.39
N PRO A 24 17.51 -10.49 -8.34
CA PRO A 24 16.11 -10.76 -8.61
C PRO A 24 15.95 -11.45 -9.97
N ASN A 25 15.17 -12.53 -10.01
CA ASN A 25 14.85 -13.25 -11.25
C ASN A 25 13.65 -12.65 -11.99
N THR A 26 13.13 -11.52 -11.52
CA THR A 26 11.99 -10.79 -12.07
C THR A 26 12.32 -9.31 -12.19
N VAL A 27 11.66 -8.63 -13.14
CA VAL A 27 11.80 -7.18 -13.34
C VAL A 27 10.55 -6.48 -12.83
N CYS A 28 10.74 -5.39 -12.10
CA CYS A 28 9.64 -4.53 -11.69
C CYS A 28 9.25 -3.58 -12.84
N ILE A 29 8.06 -3.76 -13.41
CA ILE A 29 7.50 -2.92 -14.49
C ILE A 29 6.42 -1.95 -14.00
N GLY A 30 6.18 -1.89 -12.68
CA GLY A 30 5.16 -1.03 -12.10
C GLY A 30 5.50 0.45 -12.26
N ALA A 31 4.50 1.28 -12.49
CA ALA A 31 4.66 2.73 -12.45
C ALA A 31 4.99 3.19 -11.02
N PRO A 32 5.56 4.39 -10.82
CA PRO A 32 5.78 4.93 -9.47
C PRO A 32 4.52 4.96 -8.60
N THR A 33 3.33 5.15 -9.19
CA THR A 33 2.05 5.11 -8.47
C THR A 33 1.61 3.70 -8.03
N GLU A 34 2.27 2.65 -8.54
CA GLU A 34 2.03 1.24 -8.25
C GLU A 34 3.11 0.63 -7.35
N LEU A 35 4.17 1.39 -7.04
CA LEU A 35 5.30 0.95 -6.23
C LEU A 35 5.57 1.84 -5.02
N LEU A 36 5.30 3.14 -5.17
CA LEU A 36 5.69 4.15 -4.19
C LEU A 36 4.49 4.69 -3.43
N THR A 37 4.61 4.71 -2.10
CA THR A 37 3.73 5.49 -1.23
C THR A 37 4.57 6.38 -0.32
N PRO A 38 4.33 7.70 -0.33
CA PRO A 38 4.93 8.59 0.66
C PRO A 38 4.62 8.09 2.08
N ARG A 39 5.65 7.94 2.91
CA ARG A 39 5.58 7.36 4.28
C ARG A 39 5.35 5.83 4.35
N GLY A 40 5.34 5.12 3.23
CA GLY A 40 5.35 3.66 3.16
C GLY A 40 3.97 3.01 3.33
N GLU A 41 3.94 1.69 3.37
CA GLU A 41 2.69 0.93 3.34
C GLU A 41 1.84 1.09 4.63
N ILE A 42 2.46 1.24 5.80
CA ILE A 42 1.74 1.23 7.08
C ILE A 42 0.73 2.39 7.18
N PRO A 43 1.10 3.67 6.94
CA PRO A 43 0.13 4.77 6.92
C PRO A 43 -0.96 4.60 5.85
N PHE A 44 -0.64 3.97 4.72
CA PHE A 44 -1.61 3.71 3.66
C PHE A 44 -2.64 2.66 4.07
N ILE A 45 -2.21 1.57 4.70
CA ILE A 45 -3.08 0.52 5.25
C ILE A 45 -3.97 1.10 6.37
N ILE A 46 -3.41 1.90 7.28
CA ILE A 46 -4.18 2.56 8.35
C ILE A 46 -5.28 3.45 7.75
N LYS A 47 -4.94 4.29 6.75
CA LYS A 47 -5.92 5.12 6.04
C LYS A 47 -7.03 4.29 5.40
N MET A 48 -6.68 3.13 4.83
CA MET A 48 -7.64 2.22 4.23
C MET A 48 -8.60 1.64 5.28
N ILE A 49 -8.07 1.19 6.42
CA ILE A 49 -8.87 0.67 7.54
C ILE A 49 -9.85 1.75 8.04
N HIS A 50 -9.37 2.96 8.31
CA HIS A 50 -10.23 4.06 8.75
C HIS A 50 -11.36 4.34 7.76
N LYS A 51 -11.07 4.42 6.46
CA LYS A 51 -12.08 4.63 5.42
C LYS A 51 -13.13 3.52 5.41
N ILE A 52 -12.73 2.26 5.60
CA ILE A 52 -13.66 1.13 5.65
C ILE A 52 -14.53 1.22 6.91
N THR A 53 -13.96 1.55 8.06
CA THR A 53 -14.69 1.65 9.32
C THR A 53 -15.65 2.85 9.37
N GLU A 54 -15.26 3.99 8.78
CA GLU A 54 -16.11 5.17 8.64
C GLU A 54 -17.31 4.89 7.73
N GLN A 55 -17.09 4.22 6.59
CA GLN A 55 -18.16 3.79 5.69
C GLN A 55 -19.11 2.76 6.33
N ALA A 56 -18.58 1.91 7.21
CA ALA A 56 -19.40 0.96 7.96
C ALA A 56 -20.24 1.64 9.06
N ALA A 57 -19.76 2.75 9.62
CA ALA A 57 -20.50 3.56 10.59
C ALA A 57 -21.61 4.39 9.93
N ASP A 58 -21.36 4.94 8.74
CA ASP A 58 -22.35 5.71 7.96
C ASP A 58 -23.53 4.85 7.48
N LYS A 59 -23.26 3.58 7.13
CA LYS A 59 -24.29 2.60 6.72
C LYS A 59 -25.17 2.06 7.86
N LYS A 60 -25.01 2.52 9.10
CA LYS A 60 -25.86 2.13 10.25
C LYS A 60 -27.07 3.07 10.50
N SER A 61 -27.43 3.93 9.55
CA SER A 61 -28.75 4.61 9.62
C SER A 61 -29.85 3.58 9.31
N PRO A 62 -30.83 3.38 10.23
CA PRO A 62 -31.74 2.25 10.18
C PRO A 62 -32.85 2.47 9.14
N GLU A 63 -32.73 1.85 7.98
CA GLU A 63 -33.91 1.42 7.22
C GLU A 63 -34.27 0.02 7.70
N TYR A 64 -35.24 -0.08 8.60
CA TYR A 64 -36.30 -1.10 8.68
C TYR A 64 -37.13 -0.77 9.94
N MET A 65 -38.06 0.18 9.78
CA MET A 65 -39.36 0.17 10.45
C MET A 65 -40.36 -0.48 9.49
#